data_AF-E3FLV2-F1
#
_entry.id   AF-E3FLV2-F1
#
_cell.length_a   1.000
_cell.length_b   1.000
_cell.length_c   1.000
_cell.angle_alpha   90.00
_cell.angle_beta   90.00
_cell.angle_gamma   90.00
#
_symmetry.space_group_name_H-M   'P 1'
#
loop_
_entity.id
_entity.type
_entity.pdbx_description
1 polymer ?
#
loop_
_entity_poly.entity_id
_entity_poly.type
_entity_poly.pdbx_seq_one_letter_code
_entity_poly.pdbx_strand_id
1 'polypeptide(L)' 'METPPAVLPFPTSLCHRCAAPPRYVQSKTSTFILCPLLPQKYPPQPVHACALFRPKPLASGGSELS' A
#
# COMPACT_ATOMS: atom_id res chain seq x y z
N MET A 1 17.59 9.28 22.13
CA MET A 1 17.23 7.94 21.64
C MET A 1 16.57 8.14 20.29
N GLU A 2 17.31 7.90 19.21
CA GLU A 2 16.76 7.95 17.85
C GLU A 2 15.74 6.82 17.74
N THR A 3 14.46 7.14 17.58
CA THR A 3 13.42 6.12 17.33
C THR A 3 13.81 5.41 16.03
N PRO A 4 14.06 4.08 16.04
CA PRO A 4 14.39 3.37 14.81
C PRO A 4 13.30 3.64 13.78
N PRO A 5 13.65 3.87 12.50
CA PRO A 5 12.67 4.21 11.48
C PRO A 5 11.59 3.14 11.50
N ALA A 6 10.36 3.55 11.81
CA ALA A 6 9.25 2.63 11.99
C ALA A 6 9.10 1.79 10.72
N VAL A 7 9.52 0.52 10.79
CA VAL A 7 9.44 -0.41 9.67
C VAL A 7 7.98 -0.50 9.27
N LEU A 8 7.66 -0.07 8.04
CA LEU A 8 6.29 -0.12 7.56
C LEU A 8 5.78 -1.56 7.59
N PRO A 9 4.56 -1.80 8.08
CA PRO A 9 3.96 -3.13 8.00
C PRO A 9 3.86 -3.52 6.52
N PHE A 10 4.33 -4.73 6.20
CA PHE A 10 4.38 -5.26 4.83
C PHE A 10 5.13 -4.34 3.85
N PRO A 11 6.46 -4.13 4.02
CA PRO A 11 7.22 -3.18 3.22
C PRO A 11 7.21 -3.51 1.71
N THR A 12 6.97 -4.77 1.37
CA THR A 12 6.86 -5.27 -0.01
C THR A 12 5.46 -5.18 -0.61
N SER A 13 4.46 -4.70 0.14
CA SER A 13 3.07 -4.58 -0.32
C SER A 13 2.93 -3.48 -1.38
N LEU A 14 2.25 -3.78 -2.48
CA LEU A 14 1.94 -2.82 -3.53
C LEU A 14 1.06 -1.67 -3.03
N CYS A 15 0.33 -1.85 -1.93
CA CYS A 15 -0.51 -0.81 -1.34
C CYS A 15 0.28 0.46 -1.00
N HIS A 16 1.56 0.36 -0.61
CA HIS A 16 2.42 1.51 -0.31
C HIS A 16 2.75 2.35 -1.55
N ARG A 17 2.73 1.72 -2.73
CA ARG A 17 2.99 2.35 -4.02
C ARG A 17 1.72 2.75 -4.74
N CYS A 18 0.55 2.47 -4.17
CA CYS A 18 -0.73 2.75 -4.80
C CYS A 18 -1.11 4.24 -4.66
N ALA A 19 -1.78 4.79 -5.65
CA ALA A 19 -2.38 6.12 -5.64
C ALA A 19 -3.58 6.18 -4.69
N ALA A 20 -4.22 5.04 -4.44
CA ALA A 20 -5.29 4.92 -3.46
C ALA A 20 -4.70 4.90 -2.04
N PRO A 21 -5.12 5.81 -1.13
CA PRO A 21 -4.56 5.89 0.21
C PRO A 21 -4.90 4.62 1.02
N PRO A 22 -3.90 3.83 1.45
CA PRO A 22 -4.14 2.68 2.31
C PRO A 22 -4.53 3.11 3.72
N ARG A 23 -5.45 2.37 4.36
CA ARG A 23 -5.75 2.52 5.79
C ARG A 23 -5.03 1.43 6.58
N TYR A 24 -4.32 1.78 7.63
CA TYR A 24 -3.72 0.80 8.54
C TYR A 24 -4.70 0.49 9.66
N VAL A 25 -5.05 -0.78 9.81
CA VAL A 25 -5.86 -1.31 10.90
C VAL A 25 -4.91 -2.07 11.81
N GLN A 26 -4.59 -1.47 12.95
CA GLN A 26 -3.74 -2.08 13.97
C GLN A 26 -4.59 -2.68 15.07
N SER A 27 -4.37 -3.96 15.36
CA SER A 27 -4.94 -4.68 16.50
C SER A 27 -3.85 -4.95 17.53
N LYS A 28 -4.22 -5.55 18.67
CA LYS A 28 -3.26 -5.95 19.71
C LYS A 28 -2.22 -6.95 19.22
N THR A 29 -2.55 -7.77 18.22
CA THR A 29 -1.72 -8.90 17.77
C THR A 29 -1.34 -8.83 16.29
N SER A 30 -1.94 -7.94 15.52
CA SER A 30 -1.82 -7.93 14.07
C SER A 30 -2.02 -6.53 13.49
N THR A 31 -1.24 -6.21 12.47
CA THR A 31 -1.46 -5.00 11.67
C THR A 31 -1.90 -5.42 10.28
N PHE A 32 -2.94 -4.78 9.76
CA PHE A 32 -3.42 -4.99 8.41
C PHE A 32 -3.48 -3.68 7.63
N ILE A 33 -3.18 -3.73 6.33
CA ILE A 33 -3.50 -2.66 5.39
C ILE A 33 -4.90 -2.94 4.82
N LEU A 34 -5.78 -1.95 4.79
CA LEU A 34 -7.12 -2.00 4.23
C LEU A 34 -7.20 -1.02 3.06
N CYS A 35 -7.66 -1.49 1.91
CA CYS A 35 -7.88 -0.68 0.72
C CYS A 35 -9.34 -0.20 0.72
N PRO A 36 -9.60 1.13 0.72
CA PRO A 36 -10.97 1.64 0.70
C PRO A 36 -11.69 1.40 -0.64
N LEU A 37 -10.95 1.07 -1.71
CA LEU A 37 -11.51 0.87 -3.06
C LEU A 37 -11.98 -0.56 -3.32
N LEU A 38 -11.75 -1.50 -2.40
CA LEU A 38 -12.06 -2.91 -2.64
C LEU A 38 -13.39 -3.28 -1.95
N PRO A 39 -14.48 -3.55 -2.71
CA PRO A 39 -15.82 -3.69 -2.14
C PRO A 39 -16.15 -5.07 -1.56
N GLN A 40 -15.35 -6.12 -1.84
CA GLN A 40 -15.77 -7.51 -1.60
C GLN A 40 -14.92 -8.25 -0.57
N LYS A 41 -13.70 -8.68 -0.94
CA LYS A 41 -12.87 -9.55 -0.11
C LYS A 41 -11.43 -9.08 -0.19
N TYR A 42 -10.86 -8.82 0.98
CA TYR A 42 -9.48 -8.36 1.05
C TYR A 42 -8.51 -9.51 0.77
N PRO A 43 -7.54 -9.34 -0.16
CA PRO A 43 -6.54 -10.36 -0.43
C PRO A 43 -5.64 -10.60 0.80
N PRO A 44 -5.03 -11.79 0.92
CA PRO A 44 -4.06 -12.04 1.97
C PRO A 44 -2.91 -11.02 1.88
N GLN A 45 -2.42 -10.59 3.03
CA GLN A 45 -1.31 -9.66 3.10
C GLN A 45 0.00 -10.41 3.31
N PRO A 46 1.12 -9.93 2.71
CA PRO A 46 1.30 -8.73 1.87
C PRO A 46 0.63 -8.81 0.48
N VAL A 47 0.09 -7.68 -0.01
CA VAL A 47 -0.60 -7.62 -1.31
C VAL A 47 0.42 -7.44 -2.44
N HIS A 48 0.68 -8.50 -3.19
CA HIS A 48 1.59 -8.50 -4.34
C HIS A 48 0.90 -8.39 -5.70
N ALA A 49 -0.40 -8.66 -5.76
CA ALA A 49 -1.21 -8.56 -6.98
C ALA A 49 -2.57 -7.96 -6.64
N CYS A 50 -2.94 -6.87 -7.33
CA CYS A 50 -4.22 -6.20 -7.14
C CYS A 50 -4.71 -5.63 -8.46
N ALA A 51 -5.90 -6.03 -8.91
CA ALA A 51 -6.50 -5.55 -10.16
C ALA A 51 -6.84 -4.04 -10.13
N LEU A 52 -7.02 -3.48 -8.93
CA LEU A 52 -7.30 -2.05 -8.71
C LEU A 52 -6.04 -1.23 -8.43
N PHE A 53 -4.86 -1.84 -8.51
CA PHE A 53 -3.60 -1.13 -8.28
C PHE A 53 -3.43 -0.02 -9.31
N ARG A 54 -3.24 1.20 -8.82
CA ARG A 54 -2.85 2.36 -9.61
C ARG A 54 -1.56 2.91 -9.01
N PRO A 55 -0.44 2.99 -9.74
CA PRO A 55 0.78 3.53 -9.16
C PRO A 55 0.57 5.01 -8.79
N LYS A 56 1.06 5.42 -7.62
CA LYS A 56 1.12 6.84 -7.26
C LYS A 56 1.98 7.55 -8.31
N PRO A 57 1.54 8.71 -8.84
CA PRO A 57 2.43 9.54 -9.62
C PRO A 57 3.63 9.86 -8.72
N LEU A 58 4.80 9.33 -9.05
CA LEU A 58 6.05 9.95 -8.64
C LEU A 58 5.90 11.40 -9.11
N ALA A 59 6.08 12.38 -8.22
CA ALA A 59 6.02 13.77 -8.64
C ALA A 59 7.08 13.99 -9.74
N SER A 60 6.60 13.91 -10.99
CA SER A 60 7.19 14.33 -12.27
C SER A 60 8.46 13.63 -12.75
N GLY A 61 8.35 12.93 -13.89
CA GLY A 61 9.52 12.52 -14.68
C GLY A 61 9.29 11.51 -15.81
N GLY A 62 8.42 11.82 -16.78
CA GLY A 62 8.51 11.32 -18.18
C GLY A 62 8.01 9.91 -18.52
N SER A 63 6.94 9.85 -19.31
CA SER A 63 6.94 9.11 -20.59
C SER A 63 5.73 9.57 -21.41
N GLU A 64 5.88 10.75 -22.00
CA GLU A 64 5.13 11.13 -23.19
C GLU A 64 5.64 10.26 -24.37
N LEU A 65 4.70 9.78 -25.19
CA LEU A 65 4.85 9.30 -26.57
C LEU A 65 5.46 7.92 -26.87
N SER A 66 4.59 6.98 -27.28
CA SER A 66 4.72 6.17 -28.51
C SER A 66 3.35 5.65 -28.93
#